data_AF-A0AAE9Z6I0-F1
#
_entry.id   AF-A0AAE9Z6I0-F1
#
_cell.length_a   1.000
_cell.length_b   1.000
_cell.length_c   1.000
_cell.angle_alpha   90.00
_cell.angle_beta   90.00
_cell.angle_gamma   90.00
#
_symmetry.space_group_name_H-M   'P 1'
#
loop_
_entity.id
_entity.type
_entity.pdbx_description
1 polymer ?
#
loop_
_entity_poly.entity_id
_entity_poly.type
_entity_poly.pdbx_seq_one_letter_code
_entity_poly.pdbx_strand_id
1 'polypeptide(L)'
;MYFKRAAKPLVSVILCAWLPVTMAAQAEKVNTLPATASAAMEPAPKAATGTQPVLSVQPATCVALHQGRTCFAQLSLNWQTSGAGDFCIYLKDDKQPVRCWQNSQGNLLSFEFESNKKVVFQLIEQGKQHVVAETSVDVSWVHKAAPRKRRWRLF
;
A
#
# COMPACT_ATOMS: atom_id res chain seq x y z
N MET A 1 -21.31 -38.63 3.11
CA MET A 1 -22.40 -38.14 3.98
C MET A 1 -22.91 -36.84 3.42
N TYR A 2 -24.15 -36.86 2.92
CA TYR A 2 -24.92 -35.70 2.50
C TYR A 2 -25.30 -34.86 3.72
N PHE A 3 -25.24 -33.53 3.64
CA PHE A 3 -26.33 -32.70 4.16
C PHE A 3 -26.49 -31.44 3.32
N LYS A 4 -27.64 -31.39 2.64
CA LYS A 4 -28.22 -30.23 1.97
C LYS A 4 -28.69 -29.22 3.02
N ARG A 5 -28.55 -27.92 2.77
CA ARG A 5 -29.63 -26.94 3.00
C ARG A 5 -29.60 -25.89 1.90
N ALA A 6 -30.79 -25.61 1.39
CA ALA A 6 -31.11 -24.74 0.28
C ALA A 6 -31.93 -23.55 0.78
N ALA A 7 -32.01 -22.53 -0.09
CA ALA A 7 -33.08 -21.52 -0.23
C ALA A 7 -33.19 -20.45 0.88
N LYS A 8 -33.56 -19.19 0.62
CA LYS A 8 -33.77 -18.35 -0.57
C LYS A 8 -33.89 -16.89 -0.05
N PRO A 9 -33.88 -15.87 -0.92
CA PRO A 9 -33.71 -14.45 -0.56
C PRO A 9 -35.02 -13.81 -0.09
N LEU A 10 -34.90 -12.74 0.71
CA LEU A 10 -35.98 -11.81 1.00
C LEU A 10 -35.54 -10.39 0.69
N VAL A 11 -36.28 -9.81 -0.25
CA VAL A 11 -36.28 -8.42 -0.71
C VAL A 11 -37.04 -7.55 0.29
N SER A 12 -36.52 -6.36 0.57
CA SER A 12 -37.24 -5.16 1.05
C SER A 12 -36.23 -4.01 0.98
N VAL A 13 -36.18 -3.13 -0.03
CA VAL A 13 -37.09 -2.01 -0.34
C VAL A 13 -37.49 -1.23 0.90
N ILE A 14 -37.09 0.06 0.95
CA ILE A 14 -37.72 1.27 1.52
C ILE A 14 -36.58 2.29 1.69
N LEU A 15 -36.41 3.26 0.77
CA LEU A 15 -37.08 4.57 0.63
C LEU A 15 -36.41 5.69 1.44
N CYS A 16 -36.30 6.86 0.78
CA CYS A 16 -36.09 8.21 1.34
C CYS A 16 -34.69 8.50 1.89
N ALA A 17 -34.04 9.64 1.68
CA ALA A 17 -34.35 10.91 1.00
C ALA A 17 -32.98 11.54 0.66
N TRP A 18 -32.78 12.01 -0.56
CA TRP A 18 -32.71 13.45 -0.86
C TRP A 18 -32.32 14.34 0.32
N LEU A 19 -31.03 14.67 0.42
CA LEU A 19 -30.54 15.89 1.05
C LEU A 19 -29.41 16.45 0.17
N PRO A 20 -29.70 17.47 -0.66
CA PRO A 20 -28.67 18.34 -1.20
C PRO A 20 -28.42 19.44 -0.17
N VAL A 21 -27.26 19.46 0.47
CA VAL A 21 -26.88 20.56 1.37
C VAL A 21 -25.50 21.09 0.98
N THR A 22 -25.56 22.05 0.06
CA THR A 22 -24.81 23.31 -0.01
C THR A 22 -23.30 23.25 0.19
N MET A 23 -22.58 23.31 -0.94
CA MET A 23 -21.23 23.88 -1.02
C MET A 23 -21.25 25.34 -0.52
N ALA A 24 -20.53 25.63 0.55
CA ALA A 24 -20.15 26.98 0.92
C ALA A 24 -18.73 27.23 0.40
N ALA A 25 -18.62 27.93 -0.74
CA ALA A 25 -17.39 28.52 -1.22
C ALA A 25 -17.18 29.86 -0.49
N GLN A 26 -16.13 29.98 0.31
CA GLN A 26 -15.70 31.26 0.86
C GLN A 26 -14.64 31.87 -0.05
N ALA A 27 -14.98 33.03 -0.61
CA ALA A 27 -14.07 33.90 -1.34
C ALA A 27 -13.33 34.77 -0.33
N GLU A 28 -12.03 34.56 -0.16
CA GLU A 28 -11.18 35.46 0.62
C GLU A 28 -10.45 36.46 -0.29
N LYS A 29 -10.50 37.70 0.17
CA LYS A 29 -10.06 38.93 -0.48
C LYS A 29 -8.54 39.02 -0.46
N VAL A 30 -7.99 39.18 -1.65
CA VAL A 30 -6.84 40.01 -2.07
C VAL A 30 -6.02 40.66 -0.95
N ASN A 31 -4.71 40.36 -0.91
CA ASN A 31 -3.69 41.33 -0.56
C ASN A 31 -2.50 41.21 -1.53
N THR A 32 -2.47 42.14 -2.48
CA THR A 32 -1.33 42.46 -3.34
C THR A 32 -0.27 43.19 -2.52
N LEU A 33 0.95 42.68 -2.52
CA LEU A 33 2.16 43.42 -2.16
C LEU A 33 3.05 43.51 -3.40
N PRO A 34 3.57 44.70 -3.75
CA PRO A 34 4.44 44.87 -4.90
C PRO A 34 5.92 44.71 -4.53
N ALA A 35 6.70 44.53 -5.60
CA ALA A 35 8.13 44.75 -5.73
C ALA A 35 9.07 43.72 -5.06
N THR A 36 9.79 42.97 -5.90
CA THR A 36 11.11 43.41 -6.36
C THR A 36 11.58 42.53 -7.52
N ALA A 37 12.12 43.18 -8.55
CA ALA A 37 12.81 42.54 -9.64
C ALA A 37 14.10 41.89 -9.14
N SER A 38 14.36 40.66 -9.54
CA SER A 38 15.72 40.26 -9.87
C SER A 38 15.67 39.18 -10.95
N ALA A 39 16.33 39.49 -12.05
CA ALA A 39 16.55 38.60 -13.16
C ALA A 39 17.51 37.48 -12.72
N ALA A 40 17.01 36.26 -12.71
CA ALA A 40 17.80 35.08 -13.00
C ALA A 40 16.88 34.13 -13.78
N MET A 41 17.05 34.11 -15.10
CA MET A 41 16.49 33.08 -15.96
C MET A 41 17.23 31.77 -15.61
N GLU A 42 16.80 31.11 -14.54
CA GLU A 42 17.13 29.71 -14.32
C GLU A 42 16.27 28.91 -15.31
N PRO A 43 16.86 28.04 -16.15
CA PRO A 43 16.08 27.16 -17.00
C PRO A 43 15.24 26.26 -16.09
N ALA A 44 13.91 26.44 -16.14
CA ALA A 44 12.96 25.56 -15.51
C ALA A 44 13.38 24.10 -15.78
N PRO A 45 13.47 23.23 -14.76
CA PRO A 45 13.62 21.81 -15.03
C PRO A 45 12.37 21.43 -15.82
N LYS A 46 12.56 21.04 -17.09
CA LYS A 46 11.54 20.33 -17.85
C LYS A 46 11.07 19.19 -16.97
N ALA A 47 9.91 19.34 -16.36
CA ALA A 47 9.19 18.26 -15.71
C ALA A 47 8.88 17.27 -16.83
N ALA A 48 9.78 16.32 -17.05
CA ALA A 48 9.50 15.14 -17.82
C ALA A 48 8.46 14.37 -17.02
N THR A 49 7.19 14.59 -17.33
CA THR A 49 6.05 13.86 -16.78
C THR A 49 6.04 12.44 -17.37
N GLY A 50 7.16 11.72 -17.22
CA GLY A 50 7.20 10.27 -17.31
C GLY A 50 6.87 9.76 -15.92
N THR A 51 5.65 9.31 -15.70
CA THR A 51 5.27 8.65 -14.45
C THR A 51 6.08 7.37 -14.34
N GLN A 52 7.19 7.45 -13.60
CA GLN A 52 8.01 6.28 -13.34
C GLN A 52 7.14 5.23 -12.64
N PRO A 53 7.30 3.96 -13.01
CA PRO A 53 6.51 2.91 -12.41
C PRO A 53 6.84 2.76 -10.92
N VAL A 54 5.81 2.67 -10.09
CA VAL A 54 5.91 2.64 -8.62
C VAL A 54 5.34 1.34 -8.10
N LEU A 55 6.04 0.77 -7.10
CA LEU A 55 5.58 -0.36 -6.31
C LEU A 55 5.68 0.00 -4.82
N SER A 56 4.57 -0.11 -4.10
CA SER A 56 4.49 0.22 -2.68
C SER A 56 3.85 -0.93 -1.91
N VAL A 57 4.28 -1.13 -0.66
CA VAL A 57 3.80 -2.18 0.23
C VAL A 57 3.44 -1.61 1.59
N GLN A 58 2.33 -2.08 2.16
CA GLN A 58 1.82 -1.66 3.45
C GLN A 58 1.36 -2.88 4.25
N PRO A 59 1.84 -3.07 5.49
CA PRO A 59 2.98 -2.40 6.13
C PRO A 59 4.34 -2.79 5.51
N ALA A 60 5.33 -1.88 5.55
CA ALA A 60 6.71 -2.16 5.15
C ALA A 60 7.49 -2.99 6.19
N THR A 61 6.99 -3.07 7.43
CA THR A 61 7.59 -3.84 8.52
C THR A 61 6.56 -4.74 9.17
N CYS A 62 6.85 -6.04 9.25
CA CYS A 62 6.06 -7.03 9.96
C CYS A 62 6.68 -7.27 11.34
N VAL A 63 5.89 -7.24 12.41
CA VAL A 63 6.40 -7.36 13.78
C VAL A 63 5.95 -8.67 14.43
N ALA A 64 6.90 -9.57 14.70
CA ALA A 64 6.68 -10.83 15.41
C ALA A 64 6.81 -10.67 16.94
N LEU A 65 6.07 -11.49 17.70
CA LEU A 65 6.11 -11.51 19.17
C LEU A 65 7.43 -12.00 19.75
N HIS A 66 8.11 -12.91 19.05
CA HIS A 66 9.36 -13.52 19.48
C HIS A 66 10.32 -13.62 18.31
N GLN A 67 11.61 -13.48 18.58
CA GLN A 67 12.66 -13.64 17.58
C GLN A 67 12.59 -15.02 16.93
N GLY A 68 12.77 -15.07 15.61
CA GLY A 68 12.81 -16.31 14.83
C GLY A 68 11.46 -16.99 14.60
N ARG A 69 10.35 -16.41 15.09
CA ARG A 69 9.00 -16.88 14.74
C ARG A 69 8.55 -16.25 13.43
N THR A 70 7.72 -16.99 12.71
CA THR A 70 7.03 -16.50 11.53
C THR A 70 6.14 -15.32 11.88
N CYS A 71 6.28 -14.23 11.13
CA CYS A 71 5.43 -13.07 11.23
C CYS A 71 4.22 -13.24 10.32
N PHE A 72 3.04 -12.92 10.86
CA PHE A 72 1.77 -12.97 10.14
C PHE A 72 1.22 -11.56 10.05
N ALA A 73 1.02 -11.05 8.83
CA ALA A 73 0.44 -9.75 8.60
C ALA A 73 -0.38 -9.73 7.32
N GLN A 74 -1.45 -8.96 7.29
CA GLN A 74 -2.13 -8.65 6.04
C GLN A 74 -1.32 -7.57 5.31
N LEU A 75 -0.75 -7.91 4.15
CA LEU A 75 -0.07 -6.96 3.28
C LEU A 75 -1.02 -6.44 2.21
N SER A 76 -0.86 -5.17 1.87
CA SER A 76 -1.43 -4.51 0.71
C SER A 76 -0.31 -3.99 -0.18
N LEU A 77 -0.20 -4.55 -1.39
CA LEU A 77 0.71 -4.13 -2.43
C LEU A 77 -0.04 -3.31 -3.46
N ASN A 78 0.39 -2.07 -3.64
CA ASN A 78 -0.14 -1.18 -4.68
C ASN A 78 0.97 -0.92 -5.69
N TRP A 79 0.68 -1.19 -6.95
CA TRP A 79 1.59 -0.91 -8.06
C TRP A 79 0.89 -0.09 -9.13
N GLN A 80 1.65 0.80 -9.76
CA GLN A 80 1.17 1.71 -10.81
C GLN A 80 2.27 1.94 -11.84
N THR A 81 1.89 2.08 -13.10
CA THR A 81 2.78 2.22 -14.26
C THR A 81 2.21 3.26 -15.22
N SER A 82 3.04 3.82 -16.09
CA SER A 82 2.60 4.84 -17.05
C SER A 82 1.78 4.30 -18.23
N GLY A 83 1.77 2.99 -18.47
CA GLY A 83 1.17 2.39 -19.66
C GLY A 83 0.60 1.01 -19.36
N ALA A 84 -0.38 0.58 -20.16
CA ALA A 84 -0.99 -0.73 -19.99
C ALA A 84 -0.04 -1.80 -20.52
N GLY A 85 0.13 -2.85 -19.73
CA GLY A 85 0.98 -3.96 -20.09
C GLY A 85 0.70 -5.18 -19.22
N ASP A 86 1.52 -6.20 -19.44
CA ASP A 86 1.46 -7.43 -18.68
C ASP A 86 2.50 -7.38 -17.57
N PHE A 87 2.03 -7.32 -16.33
CA PHE A 87 2.88 -7.15 -15.15
C PHE A 87 2.65 -8.28 -14.15
N CYS A 88 3.73 -8.75 -13.55
CA CYS A 88 3.69 -9.75 -12.49
C CYS A 88 4.55 -9.33 -11.31
N ILE A 89 4.03 -9.58 -10.11
CA ILE A 89 4.81 -9.44 -8.87
C ILE A 89 5.43 -10.80 -8.54
N TYR A 90 6.74 -10.82 -8.31
CA TYR A 90 7.51 -12.00 -7.93
C TYR A 90 8.18 -11.81 -6.58
N LEU A 91 8.38 -12.92 -5.86
CA LEU A 91 9.34 -12.97 -4.76
C LEU A 91 10.77 -13.11 -5.32
N LYS A 92 11.69 -12.26 -4.87
CA LYS A 92 13.09 -12.29 -5.33
C LYS A 92 13.83 -13.56 -4.91
N ASP A 93 13.54 -14.05 -3.71
CA ASP A 93 14.23 -15.20 -3.11
C ASP A 93 13.84 -16.52 -3.80
N ASP A 94 12.54 -16.76 -3.99
CA ASP A 94 12.02 -18.02 -4.52
C ASP A 94 11.66 -17.97 -6.01
N LYS A 95 11.77 -16.80 -6.64
CA LYS A 95 11.32 -16.53 -8.02
C LYS A 95 9.87 -16.96 -8.30
N GLN A 96 9.06 -17.05 -7.25
CA GLN A 96 7.67 -17.49 -7.36
C GLN A 96 6.77 -16.28 -7.69
N PRO A 97 5.86 -16.41 -8.68
CA PRO A 97 4.89 -15.36 -8.96
C PRO A 97 3.84 -15.30 -7.85
N VAL A 98 3.63 -14.10 -7.29
CA VAL A 98 2.56 -13.83 -6.33
C VAL A 98 1.24 -13.64 -7.06
N ARG A 99 1.24 -12.73 -8.04
CA ARG A 99 0.08 -12.43 -8.89
C ARG A 99 0.52 -11.75 -10.17
N CYS A 100 -0.21 -12.02 -11.23
CA CYS A 100 -0.03 -11.47 -12.55
C CYS A 100 -1.29 -10.76 -13.01
N TRP A 101 -1.11 -9.70 -13.79
CA TRP A 101 -2.16 -8.95 -14.46
C TRP A 101 -1.81 -8.81 -15.92
N GLN A 102 -2.86 -8.86 -16.76
CA GLN A 102 -2.75 -8.65 -18.19
C GLN A 102 -3.40 -7.32 -18.57
N ASN A 103 -2.78 -6.59 -19.49
CA ASN A 103 -3.26 -5.30 -19.99
C ASN A 103 -3.72 -4.34 -18.88
N SER A 104 -2.90 -4.20 -17.83
CA SER A 104 -3.21 -3.38 -16.65
C SER A 104 -2.16 -2.30 -16.44
N GLN A 105 -2.57 -1.18 -15.85
CA GLN A 105 -1.69 -0.03 -15.55
C GLN A 105 -1.41 0.09 -14.06
N GLY A 106 -2.15 -0.64 -13.22
CA GLY A 106 -2.00 -0.61 -11.78
C GLY A 106 -3.08 -1.43 -11.10
N ASN A 107 -2.76 -1.94 -9.91
CA ASN A 107 -3.69 -2.71 -9.12
C ASN A 107 -3.31 -2.66 -7.64
N LEU A 108 -4.31 -2.94 -6.79
CA LEU A 108 -4.13 -3.14 -5.36
C LEU A 108 -4.39 -4.61 -5.03
N LEU A 109 -3.37 -5.27 -4.49
CA LEU A 109 -3.41 -6.65 -4.06
C LEU A 109 -3.30 -6.73 -2.55
N SER A 110 -4.25 -7.39 -1.89
CA SER A 110 -4.14 -7.72 -0.48
C SER A 110 -4.03 -9.23 -0.27
N PHE A 111 -3.08 -9.68 0.54
CA PHE A 111 -2.91 -11.09 0.93
C PHE A 111 -2.28 -11.23 2.32
N GLU A 112 -2.35 -12.45 2.86
CA GLU A 112 -1.73 -12.80 4.13
C GLU A 112 -0.26 -13.17 3.92
N PHE A 113 0.62 -12.40 4.53
CA PHE A 113 2.06 -12.60 4.51
C PHE A 113 2.50 -13.46 5.67
N GLU A 114 3.30 -14.47 5.34
CA GLU A 114 3.87 -15.41 6.29
C GLU A 114 5.36 -15.54 6.00
N SER A 115 6.22 -14.93 6.83
CA SER A 115 7.67 -15.15 6.76
C SER A 115 8.36 -14.80 8.07
N ASN A 116 9.50 -15.45 8.33
CA ASN A 116 10.39 -15.15 9.45
C ASN A 116 11.61 -14.31 9.04
N LYS A 117 11.70 -13.91 7.77
CA LYS A 117 12.82 -13.16 7.20
C LYS A 117 12.33 -12.02 6.32
N LYS A 118 13.22 -11.07 6.00
CA LYS A 118 12.98 -10.03 5.01
C LYS A 118 12.61 -10.68 3.67
N VAL A 119 11.54 -10.19 3.06
CA VAL A 119 11.11 -10.63 1.73
C VAL A 119 11.12 -9.45 0.78
N VAL A 120 11.65 -9.66 -0.41
CA VAL A 120 11.73 -8.64 -1.46
C VAL A 120 10.79 -9.00 -2.59
N PHE A 121 9.92 -8.06 -2.96
CA PHE A 121 8.96 -8.18 -4.06
C PHE A 121 9.44 -7.36 -5.25
N GLN A 122 9.39 -7.97 -6.44
CA GLN A 122 9.78 -7.35 -7.70
C GLN A 122 8.59 -7.30 -8.65
N LEU A 123 8.31 -6.14 -9.23
CA LEU A 123 7.37 -5.96 -10.33
C LEU A 123 8.12 -6.16 -11.64
N ILE A 124 7.70 -7.14 -12.44
CA ILE A 124 8.33 -7.49 -13.72
C ILE A 124 7.31 -7.30 -14.84
N GLU A 125 7.72 -6.59 -15.90
CA GLU A 125 6.98 -6.50 -17.16
C GLU A 125 7.27 -7.74 -18.02
N GLN A 126 6.26 -8.56 -18.27
CA GLN A 126 6.42 -9.85 -18.97
C GLN A 126 6.91 -9.67 -20.42
N GLY A 127 6.55 -8.57 -21.08
CA GLY A 127 6.97 -8.29 -22.46
C GLY A 127 8.49 -8.08 -22.62
N LYS A 128 9.17 -7.55 -21.60
CA LYS A 128 10.61 -7.24 -21.63
C LYS A 128 11.44 -8.06 -20.65
N GLN A 129 10.79 -8.85 -19.79
CA GLN A 129 11.37 -9.51 -18.62
C GLN A 129 12.26 -8.57 -17.78
N HIS A 130 11.86 -7.30 -17.69
CA HIS A 130 12.61 -6.28 -16.99
C HIS A 130 12.00 -6.02 -15.61
N VAL A 131 12.85 -5.86 -14.59
CA VAL A 131 12.41 -5.45 -13.26
C VAL A 131 12.11 -3.96 -13.29
N VAL A 132 10.85 -3.63 -13.11
CA VAL A 132 10.31 -2.28 -13.27
C VAL A 132 10.36 -1.50 -11.95
N ALA A 133 10.06 -2.18 -10.84
CA ALA A 133 10.12 -1.63 -9.50
C ALA A 133 10.36 -2.75 -8.47
N GLU A 134 10.93 -2.39 -7.31
CA GLU A 134 11.22 -3.32 -6.21
C GLU A 134 10.75 -2.71 -4.89
N THR A 135 10.23 -3.55 -3.99
CA THR A 135 9.89 -3.15 -2.63
C THR A 135 10.22 -4.30 -1.68
N SER A 136 10.34 -4.02 -0.38
CA SER A 136 10.68 -5.04 0.61
C SER A 136 9.87 -4.91 1.88
N VAL A 137 9.58 -6.06 2.48
CA VAL A 137 8.98 -6.14 3.80
C VAL A 137 10.01 -6.72 4.76
N ASP A 138 10.39 -5.92 5.76
CA ASP A 138 11.31 -6.33 6.82
C ASP A 138 10.54 -6.98 7.97
N VAL A 139 11.14 -8.00 8.58
CA VAL A 139 10.57 -8.68 9.77
C VAL A 139 11.34 -8.24 11.01
N SER A 140 10.63 -7.61 11.93
CA SER A 140 11.13 -7.14 13.23
C SER A 140 10.50 -7.94 14.36
N TRP A 141 11.08 -7.90 15.56
CA TRP A 141 10.54 -8.56 16.75
C TRP A 141 10.40 -7.59 17.93
N VAL A 142 9.38 -7.81 18.77
CA VAL A 142 9.23 -7.05 20.03
C VAL A 142 9.93 -7.80 21.16
N HIS A 143 10.86 -7.13 21.84
CA HIS A 143 11.36 -7.63 23.12
C HIS A 143 10.37 -7.29 24.24
N LYS A 144 9.82 -8.31 24.91
CA LYS A 144 9.20 -8.09 26.22
C LYS A 144 10.31 -7.93 27.25
N ALA A 145 10.38 -6.77 27.90
CA ALA A 145 11.24 -6.58 29.06
C ALA A 145 10.83 -7.59 30.15
N ALA A 146 11.81 -8.29 30.73
CA ALA A 146 11.54 -9.20 31.84
C ALA A 146 10.85 -8.42 32.98
N PRO A 147 9.74 -8.92 33.54
CA PRO A 147 9.06 -8.24 34.63
C PRO A 147 10.01 -8.09 35.82
N ARG A 148 10.32 -6.84 36.20
CA ARG A 148 11.13 -6.58 37.39
C ARG A 148 10.34 -6.94 38.63
N LYS A 149 10.90 -7.81 39.47
CA LYS A 149 10.31 -8.23 40.75
C LYS A 149 10.16 -7.01 41.67
N ARG A 150 8.95 -6.45 41.77
CA ARG A 150 8.63 -5.35 42.69
C ARG A 150 8.56 -5.93 44.11
N ARG A 151 9.45 -5.50 45.00
CA ARG A 151 9.36 -5.80 46.43
C ARG A 151 8.40 -4.78 47.04
N TRP A 152 7.25 -5.23 47.53
CA TRP A 152 6.32 -4.36 48.26
C TRP A 152 7.07 -3.78 49.48
N ARG A 153 6.95 -2.46 49.68
CA ARG A 153 7.24 -1.84 50.97
C ARG A 153 5.88 -1.52 51.59
N LEU A 154 5.64 -2.02 52.80
CA LEU A 154 4.54 -1.59 53.65
C LEU A 154 4.96 -0.26 54.27
N PHE A 155 4.11 0.77 54.16
CA PHE A 155 4.30 2.07 54.80
C PHE A 155 3.57 2.10 56.13
#